data_AF-A0A5A7VHU2-F1
#
_entry.id   AF-A0A5A7VHU2-F1
#
_cell.length_a   1.000
_cell.length_b   1.000
_cell.length_c   1.000
_cell.angle_alpha   90.00
_cell.angle_beta   90.00
_cell.angle_gamma   90.00
#
_symmetry.space_group_name_H-M   'P 1'
#
loop_
_entity.id
_entity.type
_entity.pdbx_description
1 polymer ?
#
loop_
_entity_poly.entity_id
_entity_poly.type
_entity_poly.pdbx_seq_one_letter_code
_entity_poly.pdbx_strand_id
1 'polypeptide(L)'
;MEDYHKLLFMYSKAYTKGINDLQMPVEYQSLKFQQFEGNGNLKQHISHFVETCENAGSRGNQLIRKFVQSLKRNAFELYTDLEPKVTSSWKQLEKEFFNHFYSTKHIVNMLELTNTKQRKGELVIDYIN
;
A
#
# COMPACT_ATOMS: atom_id res chain seq x y z
N MET A 1 -24.10 -4.59 -9.62
CA MET A 1 -23.06 -5.52 -10.10
C MET A 1 -22.29 -4.93 -11.30
N GLU A 2 -22.94 -4.14 -12.16
CA GLU A 2 -22.29 -3.41 -13.27
C GLU A 2 -21.36 -2.26 -12.83
N ASP A 3 -21.65 -1.57 -11.72
CA ASP A 3 -20.79 -0.46 -11.24
C ASP A 3 -19.38 -0.90 -10.80
N TYR A 4 -19.25 -2.11 -10.26
CA TYR A 4 -17.94 -2.66 -9.88
C TYR A 4 -17.05 -2.96 -11.09
N HIS A 5 -17.63 -3.36 -12.22
CA HIS A 5 -16.89 -3.60 -13.47
C HIS A 5 -16.47 -2.29 -14.15
N LYS A 6 -17.27 -1.23 -14.05
CA LYS A 6 -16.90 0.11 -14.55
C LYS A 6 -15.79 0.75 -13.74
N LEU A 7 -15.81 0.61 -12.41
CA LEU A 7 -14.73 1.11 -11.55
C LEU A 7 -13.39 0.44 -11.92
N LEU A 8 -13.38 -0.86 -12.15
CA LEU A 8 -12.19 -1.64 -12.53
C LEU A 8 -11.60 -1.25 -13.91
N PHE A 9 -12.41 -0.66 -14.80
CA PHE A 9 -12.01 -0.26 -16.15
C PHE A 9 -11.34 1.12 -16.21
N MET A 10 -11.59 2.00 -15.22
CA MET A 10 -10.95 3.31 -15.13
C MET A 10 -9.64 3.31 -14.33
N TYR A 11 -9.33 2.23 -13.60
CA TYR A 11 -8.05 2.09 -12.91
C TYR A 11 -6.96 1.53 -13.86
N SER A 12 -5.96 2.35 -14.12
CA SER A 12 -4.66 1.89 -14.61
C SER A 12 -4.04 0.95 -13.57
N LYS A 13 -4.20 -0.37 -13.76
CA LYS A 13 -3.55 -1.37 -12.91
C LYS A 13 -2.03 -1.16 -12.95
N ALA A 14 -1.41 -0.97 -11.79
CA ALA A 14 0.02 -0.68 -11.63
C ALA A 14 0.96 -1.85 -12.00
N TYR A 15 0.48 -2.85 -12.74
CA TYR A 15 1.23 -4.07 -13.08
C TYR A 15 1.02 -4.49 -14.54
N THR A 16 2.00 -5.23 -15.07
CA THR A 16 2.08 -5.58 -16.49
C THR A 16 0.96 -6.51 -16.96
N LYS A 17 0.70 -6.51 -18.28
CA LYS A 17 -0.32 -7.37 -18.91
C LYS A 17 -0.13 -8.86 -18.62
N GLY A 18 1.12 -9.34 -18.58
CA GLY A 18 1.41 -10.74 -18.22
C GLY A 18 0.98 -11.09 -16.79
N ILE A 19 1.04 -10.14 -15.87
CA ILE A 19 0.48 -10.31 -14.53
C ILE A 19 -1.04 -10.31 -14.56
N ASN A 20 -1.73 -9.65 -15.49
CA ASN A 20 -3.20 -9.70 -15.66
C ASN A 20 -3.70 -11.00 -16.33
N ASP A 21 -2.85 -11.67 -17.10
CA ASP A 21 -3.24 -12.87 -17.86
C ASP A 21 -3.04 -14.18 -17.10
N LEU A 22 -2.39 -14.16 -15.92
CA LEU A 22 -2.32 -15.31 -15.02
C LEU A 22 -3.74 -15.79 -14.62
N GLN A 23 -4.15 -16.93 -15.17
CA GLN A 23 -5.42 -17.57 -14.85
C GLN A 23 -5.40 -18.01 -13.38
N MET A 24 -6.36 -17.55 -12.58
CA MET A 24 -6.42 -17.93 -11.17
C MET A 24 -7.01 -19.33 -11.04
N PRO A 25 -6.40 -20.24 -10.26
CA PRO A 25 -6.99 -21.55 -10.01
C PRO A 25 -8.36 -21.39 -9.33
N VAL A 26 -9.29 -22.28 -9.70
CA VAL A 26 -10.72 -22.24 -9.32
C VAL A 26 -10.93 -22.44 -7.80
N GLU A 27 -9.94 -22.99 -7.10
CA GLU A 27 -9.93 -23.12 -5.63
C GLU A 27 -9.59 -21.80 -4.92
N TYR A 28 -10.04 -20.66 -5.45
CA TYR A 28 -9.77 -19.33 -4.91
C TYR A 28 -10.40 -19.19 -3.51
N GLN A 29 -9.64 -19.56 -2.49
CA GLN A 29 -9.98 -19.22 -1.12
C GLN A 29 -9.80 -17.72 -0.98
N SER A 30 -10.92 -17.02 -0.78
CA SER A 30 -10.94 -15.58 -0.54
C SER A 30 -10.19 -15.30 0.77
N LEU A 31 -8.90 -14.99 0.66
CA LEU A 31 -8.09 -14.55 1.78
C LEU A 31 -8.67 -13.25 2.33
N LYS A 32 -9.01 -13.25 3.62
CA LYS A 32 -9.38 -12.04 4.34
C LYS A 32 -8.12 -11.46 4.93
N PHE A 33 -7.74 -10.28 4.44
CA PHE A 33 -6.61 -9.54 4.97
C PHE A 33 -7.09 -8.53 6.02
N GLN A 34 -6.28 -8.33 7.05
CA GLN A 34 -6.35 -7.08 7.79
C GLN A 34 -6.04 -5.95 6.82
N GLN A 35 -6.88 -4.91 6.80
CA GLN A 35 -6.68 -3.79 5.89
C GLN A 35 -5.74 -2.74 6.50
N PHE A 36 -4.75 -2.32 5.72
CA PHE A 36 -3.83 -1.25 6.06
C PHE A 36 -4.29 0.08 5.49
N GLU A 37 -4.41 1.09 6.35
CA GLU A 37 -4.87 2.43 5.98
C GLU A 37 -3.75 3.40 5.63
N GLY A 38 -2.50 3.03 5.93
CA GLY A 38 -1.33 3.91 5.83
C GLY A 38 -0.84 4.41 7.19
N ASN A 39 -1.59 4.15 8.26
CA ASN A 39 -1.18 4.41 9.64
C ASN A 39 -0.53 3.16 10.27
N GLY A 40 0.38 3.37 11.23
CA GLY A 40 1.07 2.27 11.91
C GLY A 40 2.27 1.69 11.15
N ASN A 41 2.62 0.44 11.49
CA ASN A 41 3.86 -0.22 11.06
C ASN A 41 3.67 -1.01 9.76
N LEU A 42 4.18 -0.44 8.66
CA LEU A 42 4.12 -1.07 7.33
C LEU A 42 4.87 -2.41 7.26
N LYS A 43 6.02 -2.55 7.95
CA LYS A 43 6.80 -3.81 7.93
C LYS A 43 6.01 -4.96 8.55
N GLN A 44 5.32 -4.70 9.65
CA GLN A 44 4.47 -5.69 10.30
C GLN A 44 3.31 -6.10 9.38
N HIS A 45 2.64 -5.12 8.75
CA HIS A 45 1.57 -5.41 7.80
C HIS A 45 2.04 -6.30 6.64
N ILE A 46 3.18 -5.96 6.02
CA ILE A 46 3.75 -6.74 4.92
C ILE A 46 4.12 -8.15 5.37
N SER A 47 4.71 -8.31 6.56
CA SER A 47 5.04 -9.62 7.10
C SER A 47 3.80 -10.51 7.26
N HIS A 48 2.73 -9.99 7.87
CA HIS A 48 1.48 -10.74 8.04
C HIS A 48 0.78 -11.03 6.71
N PHE A 49 0.84 -10.09 5.76
CA PHE A 49 0.32 -10.28 4.42
C PHE A 49 1.02 -11.43 3.68
N VAL A 50 2.36 -11.45 3.69
CA VAL A 50 3.16 -12.50 3.04
C VAL A 50 2.88 -13.86 3.68
N GLU A 51 2.92 -13.94 5.01
CA GLU A 51 2.63 -15.16 5.76
C GLU A 51 1.22 -15.72 5.43
N THR A 52 0.21 -14.84 5.40
CA THR A 52 -1.16 -15.22 5.04
C THR A 52 -1.25 -15.79 3.62
N CYS A 53 -0.51 -15.19 2.68
CA CYS A 53 -0.47 -15.66 1.30
C CYS A 53 0.27 -17.00 1.16
N GLU A 54 1.43 -17.14 1.81
CA GLU A 54 2.24 -18.35 1.77
C GLU A 54 1.49 -19.55 2.39
N ASN A 55 0.77 -19.32 3.50
CA ASN A 55 -0.08 -20.33 4.13
C ASN A 55 -1.22 -20.81 3.22
N ALA A 56 -1.68 -19.96 2.30
CA ALA A 56 -2.66 -20.31 1.27
C ALA A 56 -2.03 -20.70 -0.07
N GLY A 57 -0.74 -21.06 -0.08
CA GLY A 57 -0.02 -21.55 -1.26
C GLY A 57 0.27 -20.47 -2.32
N SER A 58 0.01 -19.20 -2.03
CA SER A 58 0.27 -18.09 -2.95
C SER A 58 1.73 -17.63 -2.85
N ARG A 59 2.44 -17.51 -3.96
CA ARG A 59 3.86 -17.13 -3.98
C ARG A 59 4.23 -16.22 -5.15
N GLY A 60 5.35 -15.52 -5.01
CA GLY A 60 5.93 -14.68 -6.07
C GLY A 60 4.95 -13.63 -6.58
N ASN A 61 4.75 -13.57 -7.90
CA ASN A 61 3.92 -12.53 -8.53
C ASN A 61 2.42 -12.64 -8.21
N GLN A 62 1.96 -13.75 -7.63
CA GLN A 62 0.59 -13.87 -7.14
C GLN A 62 0.31 -12.91 -5.97
N LEU A 63 1.36 -12.52 -5.22
CA LEU A 63 1.27 -11.57 -4.12
C LEU A 63 0.86 -10.16 -4.61
N ILE A 64 1.34 -9.75 -5.78
CA ILE A 64 1.04 -8.41 -6.36
C ILE A 64 -0.46 -8.20 -6.50
N ARG A 65 -1.18 -9.20 -7.04
CA ARG A 65 -2.62 -9.13 -7.25
C ARG A 65 -3.42 -9.10 -5.95
N LYS A 66 -2.91 -9.72 -4.89
CA LYS A 66 -3.59 -9.83 -3.58
C LYS A 66 -3.28 -8.63 -2.70
N PHE A 67 -2.11 -8.01 -2.86
CA PHE A 67 -1.67 -6.91 -1.99
C PHE A 67 -2.64 -5.74 -1.99
N VAL A 68 -3.18 -5.36 -3.16
CA VAL A 68 -4.18 -4.29 -3.29
C VAL A 68 -5.43 -4.55 -2.42
N GLN A 69 -5.81 -5.81 -2.21
CA GLN A 69 -6.96 -6.18 -1.38
C GLN A 69 -6.69 -5.98 0.12
N SER A 70 -5.42 -5.90 0.51
CA SER A 70 -4.98 -5.61 1.88
C SER A 70 -4.87 -4.11 2.18
N LEU A 71 -5.10 -3.24 1.19
CA LEU A 71 -4.96 -1.78 1.33
C LEU A 71 -6.31 -1.09 1.31
N LYS A 72 -6.40 0.05 2.00
CA LYS A 72 -7.53 0.98 1.89
C LYS A 72 -7.07 2.42 2.17
N ARG A 73 -7.91 3.40 1.82
CA ARG A 73 -7.65 4.85 2.05
C ARG A 73 -6.27 5.25 1.50
N ASN A 74 -5.51 6.05 2.24
CA ASN A 74 -4.21 6.59 1.82
C ASN A 74 -3.23 5.50 1.35
N ALA A 75 -3.23 4.32 1.96
CA ALA A 75 -2.37 3.23 1.48
C ALA A 75 -2.77 2.71 0.10
N PHE A 76 -4.07 2.71 -0.22
CA PHE A 76 -4.56 2.36 -1.54
C PHE A 76 -4.22 3.44 -2.57
N GLU A 77 -4.36 4.72 -2.20
CA GLU A 77 -3.95 5.86 -3.05
C GLU A 77 -2.45 5.80 -3.37
N LEU A 78 -1.60 5.57 -2.37
CA LEU A 78 -0.15 5.38 -2.56
C LEU A 78 0.18 4.22 -3.50
N TYR A 79 -0.66 3.18 -3.54
CA TYR A 79 -0.49 2.04 -4.44
C TYR A 79 -0.90 2.40 -5.88
N THR A 80 -1.98 3.15 -6.07
CA THR A 80 -2.44 3.56 -7.40
C THR A 80 -1.50 4.56 -8.06
N ASP A 81 -0.77 5.33 -7.27
CA ASP A 81 0.24 6.29 -7.74
C ASP A 81 1.55 5.62 -8.16
N LEU A 82 1.72 4.31 -7.94
CA LEU A 82 2.89 3.58 -8.42
C LEU A 82 2.88 3.44 -9.95
N GLU A 83 4.02 3.72 -10.59
CA GLU A 83 4.15 3.60 -12.03
C GLU A 83 3.98 2.14 -12.53
N PRO A 84 3.06 1.86 -13.48
CA PRO A 84 2.76 0.50 -13.93
C PRO A 84 3.93 -0.26 -14.58
N LYS A 85 4.89 0.48 -15.15
CA LYS A 85 6.06 -0.09 -15.83
C LYS A 85 7.12 -0.62 -14.84
N VAL A 86 6.98 -0.32 -13.56
CA VAL A 86 8.00 -0.61 -12.55
C VAL A 86 7.75 -1.94 -11.85
N THR A 87 6.54 -2.50 -11.83
CA THR A 87 6.27 -3.70 -11.02
C THR A 87 6.19 -5.00 -11.84
N SER A 88 7.34 -5.66 -12.02
CA SER A 88 7.42 -6.99 -12.64
C SER A 88 7.53 -8.14 -11.62
N SER A 89 7.83 -7.82 -10.35
CA SER A 89 8.02 -8.77 -9.27
C SER A 89 7.52 -8.26 -7.92
N TRP A 90 7.14 -9.16 -7.03
CA TRP A 90 6.72 -8.82 -5.66
C TRP A 90 7.78 -7.97 -4.93
N LYS A 91 9.05 -8.39 -5.01
CA LYS A 91 10.18 -7.71 -4.37
C LYS A 91 10.33 -6.26 -4.84
N GLN A 92 10.07 -6.01 -6.13
CA GLN A 92 10.14 -4.66 -6.67
C GLN A 92 8.96 -3.82 -6.21
N LEU A 93 7.74 -4.37 -6.23
CA LEU A 93 6.55 -3.69 -5.72
C LEU A 93 6.71 -3.34 -4.23
N GLU A 94 7.17 -4.29 -3.41
CA GLU A 94 7.44 -4.09 -1.99
C GLU A 94 8.40 -2.91 -1.79
N LYS A 95 9.54 -2.91 -2.48
CA LYS A 95 10.55 -1.85 -2.38
C LYS A 95 9.99 -0.48 -2.75
N GLU A 96 9.31 -0.36 -3.89
CA GLU A 96 8.76 0.92 -4.34
C GLU A 96 7.66 1.42 -3.41
N PHE A 97 6.79 0.53 -2.95
CA PHE A 97 5.76 0.90 -1.98
C PHE A 97 6.37 1.37 -0.65
N PHE A 98 7.41 0.70 -0.16
CA PHE A 98 8.16 1.15 1.02
C PHE A 98 8.77 2.54 0.83
N ASN A 99 9.45 2.77 -0.28
CA ASN A 99 10.07 4.05 -0.59
C ASN A 99 9.01 5.15 -0.65
N HIS A 100 7.94 4.94 -1.43
CA HIS A 100 6.88 5.91 -1.59
C HIS A 100 6.21 6.24 -0.24
N PHE A 101 5.90 5.22 0.55
CA PHE A 101 5.28 5.38 1.86
C PHE A 101 6.12 6.22 2.83
N TYR A 102 7.41 5.91 2.96
CA TYR A 102 8.28 6.62 3.90
C TYR A 102 8.67 8.01 3.39
N SER A 103 8.85 8.20 2.09
CA SER A 103 9.07 9.52 1.50
C SER A 103 7.88 10.45 1.75
N THR A 104 6.65 9.98 1.50
CA THR A 104 5.44 10.77 1.77
C THR A 104 5.29 11.09 3.25
N LYS A 105 5.50 10.12 4.14
CA LYS A 105 5.47 10.37 5.59
C LYS A 105 6.53 11.38 6.05
N HIS A 106 7.75 11.28 5.53
CA HIS A 106 8.81 12.21 5.88
C HIS A 106 8.48 13.65 5.44
N ILE A 107 7.95 13.83 4.24
CA ILE A 107 7.53 15.15 3.73
C ILE A 107 6.39 15.72 4.59
N VAL A 108 5.36 14.93 4.90
CA VAL A 108 4.24 15.35 5.77
C VAL A 108 4.76 15.78 7.14
N ASN A 109 5.61 14.97 7.78
CA ASN A 109 6.21 15.30 9.08
C ASN A 109 7.01 16.62 9.02
N MET A 110 7.80 16.84 7.96
CA MET A 110 8.55 18.09 7.78
C MET A 110 7.65 19.31 7.61
N LEU A 111 6.55 19.17 6.86
CA LEU A 111 5.56 20.24 6.70
C LEU A 111 4.84 20.54 8.03
N GLU A 112 4.50 19.53 8.83
CA GLU A 112 3.93 19.73 10.16
C GLU A 112 4.92 20.50 11.06
N LEU A 113 6.18 20.07 11.10
CA LEU A 113 7.23 20.73 11.90
C LEU A 113 7.45 22.19 11.50
N THR A 114 7.53 22.48 10.20
CA THR A 114 7.75 23.87 9.71
C THR A 114 6.55 24.78 9.89
N ASN A 115 5.34 24.24 10.00
CA ASN A 115 4.12 25.02 10.24
C ASN A 115 3.77 25.15 11.73
N THR A 116 4.42 24.38 12.60
CA THR A 116 4.22 24.47 14.04
C THR A 116 4.88 25.76 14.54
N LYS A 117 4.11 26.56 15.30
CA LYS A 117 4.58 27.81 15.92
C LYS A 117 4.26 27.77 17.39
N GLN A 118 5.15 28.33 18.21
CA GLN A 118 4.90 28.52 19.63
C GLN A 118 3.60 29.30 19.83
N ARG A 119 2.70 28.77 20.64
CA ARG A 119 1.42 29.41 20.94
C ARG A 119 1.65 30.62 21.84
N LYS A 120 0.76 31.61 21.76
CA LYS A 120 0.85 32.80 22.61
C LYS A 120 0.68 32.40 24.09
N GLY A 121 1.73 32.58 24.89
CA GLY A 121 1.75 32.23 26.32
C GLY A 121 2.20 30.81 26.64
N GLU A 122 2.56 30.00 25.63
CA GLU A 122 3.23 28.71 25.83
C GLU A 122 4.67 28.92 26.27
N LEU A 123 5.16 28.15 27.24
CA LEU A 123 6.56 28.23 27.64
C LEU A 123 7.44 27.62 26.54
N VAL A 124 8.63 28.18 26.34
CA VAL A 124 9.57 27.70 25.32
C VAL A 124 9.94 26.23 25.54
N ILE A 125 10.00 25.78 26.80
CA ILE A 125 10.29 24.38 27.14
C ILE A 125 9.16 23.43 26.71
N ASP A 126 7.91 23.89 26.73
CA ASP A 126 6.75 23.09 26.32
C ASP A 126 6.64 23.02 24.80
N TYR A 127 7.13 24.04 24.09
CA TYR A 127 7.17 24.06 22.62
C TYR A 127 8.26 23.16 22.01
N ILE A 128 9.37 22.95 22.72
CA ILE A 128 10.53 22.18 22.21
C ILE A 128 10.41 20.67 22.49
N ASN A 129 9.62 20.27 23.50
CA ASN A 129 9.39 18.87 23.89
C ASN A 129 8.27 18.20 23.07
#